data_AF-A0A6M8VXT2-F1
#
_entry.id   AF-A0A6M8VXT2-F1
#
_cell.length_a   1.000
_cell.length_b   1.000
_cell.length_c   1.000
_cell.angle_alpha   90.00
_cell.angle_beta   90.00
_cell.angle_gamma   90.00
#
_symmetry.space_group_name_H-M   'P 1'
#
loop_
_entity.id
_entity.type
_entity.pdbx_description
1 polymer ?
#
loop_
_entity_poly.entity_id
_entity_poly.type
_entity_poly.pdbx_seq_one_letter_code
_entity_poly.pdbx_strand_id
1 'polypeptide(L)'
;MFVLCWVYCVPFVKFLYYAVAPLLLFFAFYVMKRGICRETLWLRYGALAMAWLSVFKIFLMDVNSLARDMACQMSDNMCGATGTKIFQMAGGCLFALSAVVLLMLGARFGRKYRLPRRKIPPNDKPLRFWANLSMMLVVVLCCWLSLPLLSYLAVGDAPQLFFKLRWQFFAMLNFLSLALGFWRVEDYYQYYNDGAGDRYVRQKDAGKVWVPSDTLWTVLPIYLVALAAGVMSDDLFRTM
;
A
#
# COMPACT_ATOMS: atom_id res chain seq x y z
N MET A 1 0.16 -5.73 31.30
CA MET A 1 0.39 -6.30 29.95
C MET A 1 -0.91 -6.64 29.21
N PHE A 2 -1.87 -7.37 29.80
CA PHE A 2 -3.13 -7.71 29.12
C PHE A 2 -3.98 -6.49 28.69
N VAL A 3 -4.08 -5.47 29.54
CA VAL A 3 -4.80 -4.22 29.22
C VAL A 3 -4.11 -3.42 28.11
N LEU A 4 -2.77 -3.41 28.10
CA LEU A 4 -1.98 -2.84 26.99
C LEU A 4 -2.17 -3.63 25.68
N CYS A 5 -2.22 -4.96 25.68
CA CYS A 5 -2.52 -5.65 24.42
C CYS A 5 -3.99 -5.46 24.01
N TRP A 6 -4.94 -5.35 24.94
CA TRP A 6 -6.33 -5.07 24.57
C TRP A 6 -6.51 -3.67 23.96
N VAL A 7 -5.86 -2.66 24.55
CA VAL A 7 -5.95 -1.27 24.08
C VAL A 7 -5.17 -1.07 22.78
N TYR A 8 -4.01 -1.73 22.59
CA TYR A 8 -3.13 -1.47 21.44
C TYR A 8 -3.16 -2.56 20.37
N CYS A 9 -3.26 -3.85 20.74
CA CYS A 9 -3.30 -4.95 19.75
C CYS A 9 -4.63 -4.96 18.99
N VAL A 10 -5.77 -4.63 19.63
CA VAL A 10 -7.09 -4.64 18.97
C VAL A 10 -7.23 -3.56 17.88
N PRO A 11 -6.92 -2.27 18.12
CA PRO A 11 -6.96 -1.26 17.05
C PRO A 11 -5.88 -1.51 15.99
N PHE A 12 -4.70 -2.00 16.37
CA PHE A 12 -3.67 -2.40 15.40
C PHE A 12 -4.13 -3.56 14.51
N VAL A 13 -4.77 -4.59 15.08
CA VAL A 13 -5.35 -5.71 14.32
C VAL A 13 -6.50 -5.23 13.44
N LYS A 14 -7.35 -4.30 13.90
CA LYS A 14 -8.39 -3.68 13.06
C LYS A 14 -7.79 -2.88 11.91
N PHE A 15 -6.75 -2.08 12.17
CA PHE A 15 -6.03 -1.34 11.13
C PHE A 15 -5.41 -2.28 10.11
N LEU A 16 -4.68 -3.31 10.55
CA LEU A 16 -4.14 -4.35 9.68
C LEU A 16 -5.24 -5.03 8.88
N TYR A 17 -6.35 -5.37 9.53
CA TYR A 17 -7.49 -5.99 8.88
C TYR A 17 -8.00 -5.14 7.71
N TYR A 18 -8.19 -3.84 7.87
CA TYR A 18 -8.62 -2.97 6.76
C TYR A 18 -7.51 -2.67 5.76
N ALA A 19 -6.25 -2.60 6.20
CA ALA A 19 -5.10 -2.33 5.34
C ALA A 19 -4.72 -3.53 4.43
N VAL A 20 -5.06 -4.75 4.83
CA VAL A 20 -4.74 -5.97 4.06
C VAL A 20 -5.33 -5.93 2.65
N ALA A 21 -6.54 -5.43 2.47
CA ALA A 21 -7.17 -5.41 1.15
C ALA A 21 -6.51 -4.45 0.14
N PRO A 22 -6.27 -3.15 0.46
CA PRO A 22 -5.53 -2.26 -0.44
C PRO A 22 -4.08 -2.70 -0.67
N LEU A 23 -3.43 -3.32 0.34
CA LEU A 23 -2.11 -3.93 0.16
C LEU A 23 -2.16 -5.10 -0.83
N LEU A 24 -3.10 -6.03 -0.68
CA LEU A 24 -3.31 -7.15 -1.60
C LEU A 24 -3.57 -6.67 -3.03
N LEU A 25 -4.36 -5.62 -3.19
CA LEU A 25 -4.69 -5.05 -4.50
C LEU A 25 -3.45 -4.39 -5.13
N PHE A 26 -2.63 -3.68 -4.34
CA PHE A 26 -1.35 -3.16 -4.78
C PHE A 26 -0.37 -4.28 -5.20
N PHE A 27 -0.23 -5.32 -4.38
CA PHE A 27 0.58 -6.49 -4.71
C PHE A 27 0.06 -7.21 -5.95
N ALA A 28 -1.25 -7.33 -6.11
CA ALA A 28 -1.86 -7.93 -7.30
C ALA A 28 -1.45 -7.18 -8.57
N PHE A 29 -1.49 -5.84 -8.57
CA PHE A 29 -1.01 -5.05 -9.71
C PHE A 29 0.48 -5.27 -9.98
N TYR A 30 1.32 -5.27 -8.94
CA TYR A 30 2.75 -5.51 -9.07
C TYR A 30 3.06 -6.89 -9.65
N VAL A 31 2.42 -7.94 -9.12
CA VAL A 31 2.58 -9.32 -9.59
C VAL A 31 2.01 -9.48 -11.01
N MET A 32 0.91 -8.81 -11.34
CA MET A 32 0.36 -8.80 -12.70
C MET A 32 1.36 -8.21 -13.69
N LYS A 33 1.93 -7.04 -13.37
CA LYS A 33 2.97 -6.41 -14.20
C LYS A 33 4.15 -7.36 -14.40
N ARG A 34 4.66 -7.94 -13.32
CA ARG A 34 5.78 -8.90 -13.37
C ARG A 34 5.45 -10.14 -14.20
N GLY A 35 4.25 -10.70 -14.03
CA GLY A 35 3.78 -11.85 -14.80
C GLY A 35 3.57 -11.53 -16.28
N ILE A 36 3.12 -10.32 -16.60
CA ILE A 36 3.01 -9.85 -17.96
C ILE A 36 4.40 -9.79 -18.61
N CYS A 37 5.37 -9.18 -17.95
CA CYS A 37 6.68 -8.94 -18.55
C CYS A 37 7.64 -10.13 -18.53
N ARG A 38 7.52 -11.03 -17.54
CA ARG A 38 8.25 -12.32 -17.55
C ARG A 38 7.54 -13.40 -18.37
N GLU A 39 6.42 -13.06 -19.01
CA GLU A 39 5.56 -14.01 -19.75
C GLU A 39 5.15 -15.26 -18.95
N THR A 40 5.07 -15.14 -17.62
CA THR A 40 4.74 -16.27 -16.73
C THR A 40 3.24 -16.30 -16.44
N LEU A 41 2.57 -17.34 -16.95
CA LEU A 41 1.13 -17.55 -16.75
C LEU A 41 0.77 -17.65 -15.26
N TRP A 42 1.59 -18.37 -14.48
CA TRP A 42 1.36 -18.56 -13.05
C TRP A 42 1.28 -17.24 -12.27
N LEU A 43 2.20 -16.30 -12.52
CA LEU A 43 2.17 -15.00 -11.86
C LEU A 43 0.93 -14.18 -12.25
N ARG A 44 0.47 -14.28 -13.51
CA ARG A 44 -0.73 -13.58 -13.98
C ARG A 44 -2.00 -14.12 -13.30
N TYR A 45 -2.14 -15.44 -13.20
CA TYR A 45 -3.27 -16.06 -12.49
C TYR A 45 -3.19 -15.80 -10.98
N GLY A 46 -2.01 -15.86 -10.38
CA GLY A 46 -1.79 -15.51 -8.98
C GLY A 46 -2.16 -14.06 -8.67
N ALA A 47 -1.81 -13.12 -9.56
CA ALA A 47 -2.20 -11.72 -9.44
C ALA A 47 -3.72 -11.53 -9.52
N LEU A 48 -4.39 -12.21 -10.45
CA LEU A 48 -5.86 -12.17 -10.55
C LEU A 48 -6.53 -12.74 -9.30
N ALA A 49 -6.01 -13.85 -8.76
CA ALA A 49 -6.51 -14.43 -7.53
C ALA A 49 -6.35 -13.47 -6.33
N MET A 50 -5.20 -12.81 -6.20
CA MET A 50 -4.98 -11.78 -5.17
C MET A 50 -5.93 -10.59 -5.33
N ALA A 51 -6.13 -10.11 -6.57
CA ALA A 51 -7.10 -9.05 -6.85
C ALA A 51 -8.52 -9.49 -6.47
N TRP A 52 -8.90 -10.72 -6.78
CA TRP A 52 -10.21 -11.28 -6.42
C TRP A 52 -10.41 -11.34 -4.91
N LEU A 53 -9.42 -11.82 -4.15
CA LEU A 53 -9.44 -11.83 -2.69
C LEU A 53 -9.55 -10.42 -2.10
N SER A 54 -8.83 -9.44 -2.68
CA SER A 54 -8.90 -8.05 -2.23
C SER A 54 -10.30 -7.45 -2.43
N VAL A 55 -10.90 -7.69 -3.60
CA VAL A 55 -12.23 -7.22 -3.99
C VAL A 55 -13.32 -7.89 -3.15
N PHE A 56 -13.22 -9.21 -2.94
CA PHE A 56 -14.07 -9.96 -2.03
C PHE A 56 -14.03 -9.37 -0.62
N LYS A 57 -12.83 -9.11 -0.10
CA LYS A 57 -12.66 -8.54 1.24
C LYS A 57 -13.26 -7.14 1.33
N ILE A 58 -12.96 -6.23 0.40
CA ILE A 58 -13.48 -4.84 0.43
C ILE A 58 -15.01 -4.85 0.40
N PHE A 59 -15.61 -5.49 -0.60
CA PHE A 59 -17.03 -5.32 -0.88
C PHE A 59 -17.95 -6.22 -0.06
N LEU A 60 -17.47 -7.37 0.42
CA LEU A 60 -18.30 -8.29 1.20
C LEU A 60 -17.96 -8.29 2.68
N MET A 61 -16.70 -8.10 3.06
CA MET A 61 -16.32 -8.09 4.47
C MET A 61 -16.27 -6.67 5.04
N ASP A 62 -15.51 -5.78 4.42
CA ASP A 62 -15.28 -4.44 4.97
C ASP A 62 -16.56 -3.58 4.88
N VAL A 63 -17.24 -3.57 3.73
CA VAL A 63 -18.55 -2.91 3.58
C VAL A 63 -19.57 -3.48 4.58
N ASN A 64 -19.61 -4.80 4.79
CA ASN A 64 -20.55 -5.38 5.74
C ASN A 64 -20.23 -4.95 7.20
N SER A 65 -18.95 -4.91 7.56
CA SER A 65 -18.52 -4.45 8.89
C SER A 65 -18.77 -2.95 9.12
N LEU A 66 -18.70 -2.13 8.08
CA LEU A 66 -18.84 -0.68 8.14
C LEU A 66 -20.23 -0.17 7.74
N ALA A 67 -21.13 -1.04 7.25
CA ALA A 67 -22.42 -0.65 6.68
C ALA A 67 -23.27 0.18 7.63
N ARG A 68 -23.21 -0.11 8.94
CA ARG A 68 -23.96 0.63 9.96
C ARG A 68 -23.41 2.03 10.16
N ASP A 69 -22.10 2.15 10.28
CA ASP A 69 -21.44 3.43 10.48
C ASP A 69 -21.57 4.32 9.24
N MET A 70 -21.43 3.75 8.05
CA MET A 70 -21.66 4.44 6.76
C MET A 70 -23.11 4.93 6.64
N ALA A 71 -24.09 4.10 7.02
CA ALA A 71 -25.49 4.47 6.97
C ALA A 71 -25.83 5.63 7.91
N CYS A 72 -25.30 5.61 9.14
CA CYS A 72 -25.54 6.68 10.11
C CYS A 72 -24.74 7.96 9.81
N GLN A 73 -23.60 7.88 9.13
CA GLN A 73 -22.87 9.08 8.67
C GLN A 73 -23.53 9.76 7.47
N MET A 74 -24.25 9.01 6.63
CA MET A 74 -24.82 9.55 5.39
C MET A 74 -26.13 10.33 5.65
N SER A 75 -26.97 9.85 6.57
CA SER A 75 -28.19 10.56 7.01
C SER A 75 -28.80 9.88 8.23
N ASP A 76 -29.37 10.65 9.15
CA ASP A 76 -30.15 10.12 10.30
C ASP A 76 -31.31 9.22 9.83
N ASN A 77 -31.91 9.53 8.67
CA ASN A 77 -32.99 8.74 8.08
C ASN A 77 -32.53 7.38 7.53
N MET A 78 -31.23 7.20 7.30
CA MET A 78 -30.63 5.94 6.86
C MET A 78 -30.03 5.14 8.01
N CYS A 79 -29.95 5.71 9.22
CA CYS A 79 -29.44 5.03 10.40
C CYS A 79 -30.42 3.95 10.88
N GLY A 80 -30.22 2.71 10.43
CA GLY A 80 -31.10 1.60 10.78
C GLY A 80 -30.93 0.37 9.89
N ALA A 81 -31.84 -0.61 10.06
CA ALA A 81 -31.82 -1.86 9.31
C ALA A 81 -32.00 -1.66 7.80
N THR A 82 -32.70 -0.60 7.38
CA THR A 82 -32.95 -0.30 5.97
C THR A 82 -31.71 0.25 5.28
N GLY A 83 -31.03 1.23 5.89
CA GLY A 83 -29.79 1.80 5.32
C GLY A 83 -28.64 0.79 5.30
N THR A 84 -28.46 0.02 6.37
CA THR A 84 -27.46 -1.06 6.41
C THR A 84 -27.63 -2.07 5.27
N LYS A 85 -28.87 -2.50 5.00
CA LYS A 85 -29.19 -3.38 3.86
C LYS A 85 -28.89 -2.74 2.51
N ILE A 86 -29.12 -1.42 2.34
CA ILE A 86 -28.79 -0.70 1.11
C ILE A 86 -27.28 -0.72 0.87
N PHE A 87 -26.47 -0.41 1.89
CA PHE A 87 -25.01 -0.45 1.76
C PHE A 87 -24.48 -1.87 1.51
N GLN A 88 -25.04 -2.88 2.16
CA GLN A 88 -24.70 -4.28 1.89
C GLN A 88 -25.05 -4.71 0.47
N MET A 89 -26.24 -4.34 -0.03
CA MET A 89 -26.64 -4.61 -1.42
C MET A 89 -25.73 -3.87 -2.41
N ALA A 90 -25.40 -2.61 -2.15
CA ALA A 90 -24.46 -1.83 -2.96
C ALA A 90 -23.08 -2.50 -2.99
N GLY A 91 -22.58 -2.99 -1.84
CA GLY A 91 -21.36 -3.78 -1.76
C GLY A 91 -21.42 -5.03 -2.63
N GLY A 92 -22.50 -5.81 -2.55
CA GLY A 92 -22.73 -6.99 -3.39
C GLY A 92 -22.75 -6.67 -4.89
N CYS A 93 -23.41 -5.58 -5.30
CA CYS A 93 -23.43 -5.12 -6.69
C CYS A 93 -22.04 -4.71 -7.18
N LEU A 94 -21.29 -3.94 -6.39
CA LEU A 94 -19.92 -3.55 -6.72
C LEU A 94 -18.98 -4.75 -6.79
N PHE A 95 -19.17 -5.74 -5.92
CA PHE A 95 -18.47 -7.02 -5.99
C PHE A 95 -18.77 -7.76 -7.29
N ALA A 96 -20.03 -7.87 -7.70
CA ALA A 96 -20.40 -8.53 -8.95
C ALA A 96 -19.77 -7.81 -10.17
N LEU A 97 -19.85 -6.47 -10.21
CA LEU A 97 -19.25 -5.67 -11.27
C LEU A 97 -17.73 -5.85 -11.33
N SER A 98 -17.04 -5.77 -10.20
CA SER A 98 -15.59 -5.95 -10.12
C SER A 98 -15.17 -7.39 -10.44
N ALA A 99 -15.93 -8.40 -10.05
CA ALA A 99 -15.70 -9.79 -10.43
C ALA A 99 -15.81 -9.99 -11.96
N VAL A 100 -16.80 -9.38 -12.61
CA VAL A 100 -16.93 -9.39 -14.09
C VAL A 100 -15.73 -8.71 -14.73
N VAL A 101 -15.30 -7.56 -14.22
CA VAL A 101 -14.10 -6.86 -14.72
C VAL A 101 -12.86 -7.74 -14.55
N LEU A 102 -12.67 -8.39 -13.41
CA LEU A 102 -11.54 -9.29 -13.17
C LEU A 102 -11.57 -10.52 -14.09
N LEU A 103 -12.75 -11.07 -14.41
CA LEU A 103 -12.90 -12.15 -15.38
C LEU A 103 -12.52 -11.70 -16.80
N MET A 104 -12.97 -10.50 -17.22
CA MET A 104 -12.58 -9.91 -18.51
C MET A 104 -11.07 -9.66 -18.58
N LEU A 105 -10.48 -9.13 -17.51
CA LEU A 105 -9.02 -8.96 -17.40
C LEU A 105 -8.30 -10.31 -17.45
N GLY A 106 -8.83 -11.34 -16.78
CA GLY A 106 -8.29 -12.69 -16.82
C GLY A 106 -8.31 -13.31 -18.21
N ALA A 107 -9.41 -13.15 -18.95
CA ALA A 107 -9.50 -13.59 -20.34
C ALA A 107 -8.51 -12.85 -21.25
N ARG A 108 -8.35 -11.54 -21.06
CA ARG A 108 -7.44 -10.69 -21.84
C ARG A 108 -5.96 -10.98 -21.57
N PHE A 109 -5.57 -11.01 -20.29
CA PHE A 109 -4.16 -11.10 -19.88
C PHE A 109 -3.69 -12.55 -19.64
N GLY A 110 -4.59 -13.49 -19.39
CA GLY A 110 -4.28 -14.86 -18.96
C GLY A 110 -3.89 -15.84 -20.06
N ARG A 111 -4.07 -15.55 -21.36
CA ARG A 111 -3.71 -16.53 -22.43
C ARG A 111 -2.82 -16.01 -23.55
N LYS A 112 -2.95 -14.75 -23.98
CA LYS A 112 -2.30 -14.28 -25.22
C LYS A 112 -1.70 -12.88 -25.15
N TYR A 113 -1.75 -12.22 -24.00
CA TYR A 113 -1.18 -10.89 -23.89
C TYR A 113 0.35 -10.95 -23.82
N ARG A 114 0.99 -10.47 -24.88
CA ARG A 114 2.39 -10.09 -24.91
C ARG A 114 2.43 -8.57 -25.02
N LEU A 115 3.16 -7.90 -24.13
CA LEU A 115 3.44 -6.49 -24.40
C LEU A 115 4.31 -6.45 -25.67
N PRO A 116 3.99 -5.57 -26.63
CA PRO A 116 5.00 -5.22 -27.62
C PRO A 116 6.22 -4.73 -26.84
N ARG A 117 7.40 -5.30 -27.12
CA ARG A 117 8.68 -4.83 -26.56
C ARG A 117 8.91 -3.41 -27.05
N ARG A 118 8.26 -2.43 -26.40
CA ARG A 118 8.62 -1.03 -26.56
C ARG A 118 10.05 -0.92 -26.06
N LYS A 119 10.87 -0.20 -26.80
CA LYS A 119 12.17 0.31 -26.31
C LYS A 119 11.86 1.07 -25.01
N ILE A 120 11.95 0.39 -23.87
CA ILE A 120 11.84 1.04 -22.57
C ILE A 120 12.97 2.08 -22.58
N PRO A 121 12.68 3.37 -22.35
CA PRO A 121 13.73 4.38 -22.45
C PRO A 121 14.85 4.05 -21.46
N PRO A 122 16.13 4.12 -21.87
CA PRO A 122 17.28 3.95 -21.00
C PRO A 122 17.32 5.10 -20.00
N ASN A 123 16.53 5.03 -18.95
CA ASN A 123 16.48 6.12 -18.00
C ASN A 123 16.23 5.61 -16.59
N ASP A 124 17.29 5.61 -15.79
CA ASP A 124 17.23 5.31 -14.36
C ASP A 124 16.73 6.52 -13.55
N LYS A 125 16.65 7.72 -14.17
CA LYS A 125 16.17 8.95 -13.55
C LYS A 125 14.80 8.80 -12.85
N PRO A 126 13.76 8.19 -13.47
CA PRO A 126 12.50 7.95 -12.77
C PRO A 126 12.69 7.09 -11.52
N LEU A 127 13.46 5.99 -11.59
CA LEU A 127 13.65 5.12 -10.44
C LEU A 127 14.37 5.84 -9.29
N ARG A 128 15.43 6.60 -9.60
CA ARG A 128 16.16 7.42 -8.61
C ARG A 128 15.26 8.46 -7.95
N PHE A 129 14.41 9.14 -8.73
CA PHE A 129 13.47 10.11 -8.21
C PHE A 129 12.54 9.48 -7.17
N TRP A 130 11.91 8.34 -7.48
CA TRP A 130 10.99 7.67 -6.55
C TRP A 130 11.69 7.06 -5.33
N ALA A 131 12.90 6.53 -5.49
CA ALA A 131 13.69 6.04 -4.37
C ALA A 131 14.06 7.17 -3.40
N ASN A 132 14.55 8.29 -3.92
CA ASN A 132 14.90 9.47 -3.12
C ASN A 132 13.67 10.11 -2.46
N LEU A 133 12.55 10.21 -3.19
CA LEU A 133 11.29 10.70 -2.65
C LEU A 133 10.80 9.82 -1.50
N SER A 134 10.82 8.50 -1.66
CA SER A 134 10.41 7.56 -0.61
C SER A 134 11.30 7.67 0.63
N MET A 135 12.62 7.79 0.44
CA MET A 135 13.56 8.00 1.53
C MET A 135 13.29 9.32 2.27
N MET A 136 13.12 10.42 1.53
CA MET A 136 12.80 11.73 2.11
C MET A 136 11.50 11.67 2.92
N LEU A 137 10.47 11.03 2.39
CA LEU A 137 9.17 10.89 3.06
C LEU A 137 9.25 10.02 4.31
N VAL A 138 10.07 8.97 4.33
CA VAL A 138 10.30 8.18 5.55
C VAL A 138 11.02 9.01 6.60
N VAL A 139 12.03 9.78 6.21
CA VAL A 139 12.71 10.69 7.15
C VAL A 139 11.73 11.71 7.72
N VAL A 140 10.91 12.34 6.87
CA VAL A 140 9.86 13.27 7.33
C VAL A 140 8.88 12.59 8.28
N LEU A 141 8.42 11.37 7.97
CA LEU A 141 7.52 10.60 8.84
C LEU A 141 8.17 10.31 10.19
N CYS A 142 9.41 9.82 10.22
CA CYS A 142 10.13 9.55 11.46
C CYS A 142 10.33 10.83 12.29
N CYS A 143 10.77 11.92 11.67
CA CYS A 143 10.89 13.22 12.33
C CYS A 143 9.54 13.65 12.90
N TRP A 144 8.46 13.56 12.12
CA TRP A 144 7.11 13.93 12.53
C TRP A 144 6.62 13.12 13.73
N LEU A 145 6.92 11.83 13.80
CA LEU A 145 6.56 10.98 14.92
C LEU A 145 7.40 11.25 16.17
N SER A 146 8.68 11.61 16.00
CA SER A 146 9.59 11.91 17.11
C SER A 146 9.43 13.33 17.68
N LEU A 147 8.98 14.28 16.87
CA LEU A 147 8.88 15.69 17.23
C LEU A 147 7.96 15.98 18.43
N PRO A 148 6.75 15.38 18.56
CA PRO A 148 5.90 15.55 19.73
C PRO A 148 6.58 15.12 21.04
N LEU A 149 7.35 14.03 20.99
CA LEU A 149 8.09 13.52 22.14
C LEU A 149 9.21 14.50 22.54
N LEU A 150 9.96 14.99 21.56
CA LEU A 150 11.03 15.97 21.78
C LEU A 150 10.49 17.31 22.29
N SER A 151 9.36 17.79 21.76
CA SER A 151 8.74 19.03 22.24
C SER A 151 8.21 18.90 23.65
N TYR A 152 7.60 17.76 23.99
CA TYR A 152 7.13 17.48 25.34
C TYR A 152 8.29 17.46 26.34
N LEU A 153 9.42 16.83 26.00
CA LEU A 153 10.61 16.80 26.86
C LEU A 153 11.29 18.17 27.00
N ALA A 154 11.25 19.02 25.97
CA ALA A 154 11.94 20.30 25.98
C ALA A 154 11.12 21.46 26.59
N VAL A 155 9.81 21.49 26.32
CA VAL A 155 8.92 22.62 26.66
C VAL A 155 7.83 22.22 27.64
N GLY A 156 7.62 20.92 27.88
CA GLY A 156 6.57 20.41 28.76
C GLY A 156 5.19 20.32 28.10
N ASP A 157 5.07 20.70 26.82
CA ASP A 157 3.81 20.67 26.08
C ASP A 157 4.04 20.30 24.60
N ALA A 158 3.06 19.64 23.98
CA ALA A 158 3.10 19.24 22.58
C ALA A 158 2.32 20.25 21.71
N PRO A 159 2.94 20.86 20.69
CA PRO A 159 2.27 21.92 19.94
C PRO A 159 1.08 21.37 19.14
N GLN A 160 -0.03 22.11 19.18
CA GLN A 160 -1.34 21.70 18.63
C GLN A 160 -1.33 21.34 17.12
N LEU A 161 -0.29 21.77 16.39
CA LEU A 161 -0.10 21.44 14.97
C LEU A 161 -0.04 19.91 14.73
N PHE A 162 0.56 19.15 15.64
CA PHE A 162 0.68 17.69 15.52
C PHE A 162 -0.65 16.96 15.64
N PHE A 163 -1.63 17.56 16.33
CA PHE A 163 -2.99 17.02 16.44
C PHE A 163 -3.87 17.38 15.24
N LYS A 164 -3.64 18.56 14.64
CA LYS A 164 -4.37 19.00 13.43
C LYS A 164 -3.89 18.26 12.18
N LEU A 165 -2.58 18.08 12.03
CA LEU A 165 -2.00 17.42 10.86
C LEU A 165 -1.61 15.98 11.22
N ARG A 166 -2.54 15.05 11.01
CA ARG A 166 -2.37 13.64 11.39
C ARG A 166 -1.22 12.99 10.60
N TRP A 167 -0.38 12.23 11.31
CA TRP A 167 0.73 11.47 10.72
C TRP A 167 0.29 10.50 9.61
N GLN A 168 -0.98 10.09 9.63
CA GLN A 168 -1.66 9.25 8.62
C GLN A 168 -1.51 9.81 7.20
N PHE A 169 -1.51 11.14 7.03
CA PHE A 169 -1.30 11.77 5.73
C PHE A 169 0.10 11.49 5.17
N PHE A 170 1.14 11.68 6.00
CA PHE A 170 2.51 11.38 5.63
C PHE A 170 2.70 9.88 5.37
N ALA A 171 2.08 9.03 6.20
CA ALA A 171 2.10 7.59 6.03
C ALA A 171 1.51 7.15 4.67
N MET A 172 0.38 7.73 4.25
CA MET A 172 -0.25 7.43 2.96
C MET A 172 0.58 7.92 1.77
N LEU A 173 1.12 9.15 1.86
CA LEU A 173 1.94 9.71 0.79
C LEU A 173 3.23 8.91 0.59
N ASN A 174 3.82 8.46 1.70
CA ASN A 174 4.99 7.59 1.71
C ASN A 174 4.69 6.20 1.13
N PHE A 175 3.54 5.60 1.48
CA PHE A 175 3.07 4.36 0.88
C PHE A 175 2.95 4.49 -0.65
N LEU A 176 2.31 5.55 -1.14
CA LEU A 176 2.15 5.79 -2.58
C LEU A 176 3.50 5.97 -3.29
N SER A 177 4.44 6.69 -2.67
CA SER A 177 5.79 6.86 -3.20
C SER A 177 6.54 5.52 -3.28
N LEU A 178 6.52 4.72 -2.20
CA LEU A 178 7.12 3.39 -2.16
C LEU A 178 6.50 2.47 -3.21
N ALA A 179 5.17 2.49 -3.33
CA ALA A 179 4.41 1.73 -4.29
C ALA A 179 4.84 2.04 -5.74
N LEU A 180 4.93 3.34 -6.07
CA LEU A 180 5.40 3.80 -7.39
C LEU A 180 6.89 3.50 -7.59
N GLY A 181 7.71 3.57 -6.54
CA GLY A 181 9.11 3.17 -6.55
C GLY A 181 9.28 1.70 -6.94
N PHE A 182 8.62 0.78 -6.23
CA PHE A 182 8.65 -0.65 -6.54
C PHE A 182 8.08 -0.97 -7.92
N TRP A 183 7.06 -0.22 -8.36
CA TRP A 183 6.58 -0.34 -9.73
C TRP A 183 7.69 -0.03 -10.75
N ARG A 184 8.46 1.04 -10.55
CA ARG A 184 9.55 1.45 -11.45
C ARG A 184 10.78 0.54 -11.39
N VAL A 185 11.02 -0.14 -10.27
CA VAL A 185 12.08 -1.16 -10.16
C VAL A 185 11.90 -2.27 -11.20
N GLU A 186 10.66 -2.67 -11.43
CA GLU A 186 10.34 -3.72 -12.40
C GLU A 186 10.58 -3.27 -13.86
N ASP A 187 10.37 -1.98 -14.17
CA ASP A 187 10.73 -1.40 -15.49
C ASP A 187 12.26 -1.39 -15.69
N TYR A 188 13.01 -1.07 -14.63
CA TYR A 188 14.49 -1.10 -14.65
C TYR A 188 15.00 -2.50 -14.93
N TYR A 189 14.51 -3.51 -14.20
CA TYR A 189 14.94 -4.90 -14.42
C TYR A 189 14.60 -5.41 -15.82
N GLN A 190 13.47 -5.01 -16.39
CA GLN A 190 13.08 -5.46 -17.74
C GLN A 190 13.96 -4.88 -18.84
N TYR A 191 14.36 -3.61 -18.72
CA TYR A 191 15.23 -2.98 -19.71
C TYR A 191 16.59 -3.69 -19.84
N TYR A 192 17.16 -4.17 -18.74
CA TYR A 192 18.49 -4.80 -18.73
C TYR A 192 18.48 -6.33 -18.88
N ASN A 193 17.31 -6.97 -19.07
CA ASN A 193 17.17 -8.44 -19.17
C ASN A 193 16.99 -8.96 -20.61
N ASP A 194 17.27 -8.16 -21.63
CA ASP A 194 16.85 -8.40 -23.03
C ASP A 194 17.63 -9.51 -23.80
N GLY A 195 18.16 -10.54 -23.10
CA GLY A 195 18.72 -11.74 -23.73
C GLY A 195 20.01 -12.30 -23.11
N ALA A 196 20.70 -11.53 -22.28
CA ALA A 196 21.92 -11.94 -21.56
C ALA A 196 21.73 -11.74 -20.05
N GLY A 197 20.67 -12.40 -19.55
CA GLY A 197 20.02 -12.09 -18.28
C GLY A 197 20.93 -12.00 -17.07
N ASP A 198 20.55 -11.13 -16.14
CA ASP A 198 21.24 -10.78 -14.89
C ASP A 198 22.67 -10.22 -15.02
N ARG A 199 23.47 -10.60 -16.02
CA ARG A 199 24.88 -10.22 -16.13
C ARG A 199 25.08 -8.74 -16.39
N TYR A 200 24.23 -8.11 -17.21
CA TYR A 200 24.34 -6.68 -17.51
C TYR A 200 23.87 -5.78 -16.36
N VAL A 201 22.81 -6.16 -15.63
CA VAL A 201 22.42 -5.48 -14.38
C VAL A 201 23.53 -5.61 -13.35
N ARG A 202 24.00 -6.85 -13.12
CA ARG A 202 25.09 -7.10 -12.17
C ARG A 202 26.39 -6.44 -12.58
N GLN A 203 26.72 -6.30 -13.86
CA GLN A 203 27.91 -5.56 -14.31
C GLN A 203 27.75 -4.04 -14.19
N LYS A 204 26.55 -3.51 -14.44
CA LYS A 204 26.29 -2.07 -14.31
C LYS A 204 26.24 -1.62 -12.85
N ASP A 205 25.74 -2.49 -11.98
CA ASP A 205 25.64 -2.27 -10.55
C ASP A 205 26.86 -2.84 -9.79
N ALA A 206 27.72 -3.63 -10.47
CA ALA A 206 29.02 -4.03 -9.95
C ALA A 206 29.87 -2.79 -9.69
N GLY A 207 30.36 -2.68 -8.45
CA GLY A 207 31.15 -1.54 -7.98
C GLY A 207 30.33 -0.38 -7.42
N LYS A 208 28.99 -0.41 -7.49
CA LYS A 208 28.16 0.54 -6.74
C LYS A 208 27.86 -0.03 -5.35
N VAL A 209 28.15 0.76 -4.32
CA VAL A 209 27.83 0.40 -2.93
C VAL A 209 26.31 0.47 -2.67
N TRP A 210 25.57 1.28 -3.45
CA TRP A 210 24.15 1.51 -3.23
C TRP A 210 23.38 1.71 -4.54
N VAL A 211 22.31 0.94 -4.76
CA VAL A 211 21.43 1.04 -5.93
C VAL A 211 20.05 1.56 -5.48
N PRO A 212 19.31 2.32 -6.32
CA PRO A 212 17.97 2.80 -5.97
C PRO A 212 16.97 1.71 -5.58
N SER A 213 17.13 0.48 -6.10
CA SER A 213 16.36 -0.69 -5.67
C SER A 213 16.59 -1.01 -4.20
N ASP A 214 17.85 -0.96 -3.77
CA ASP A 214 18.27 -1.27 -2.40
C ASP A 214 17.78 -0.19 -1.45
N THR A 215 17.79 1.08 -1.87
CA THR A 215 17.10 2.17 -1.16
C THR A 215 15.63 1.83 -0.92
N LEU A 216 14.87 1.40 -1.93
CA LEU A 216 13.46 1.06 -1.73
C LEU A 216 13.26 -0.12 -0.77
N TRP A 217 14.10 -1.16 -0.87
CA TRP A 217 14.03 -2.33 0.02
C TRP A 217 14.46 -2.02 1.46
N THR A 218 15.36 -1.06 1.68
CA THR A 218 15.76 -0.60 3.02
C THR A 218 14.75 0.39 3.62
N VAL A 219 14.12 1.22 2.79
CA VAL A 219 13.09 2.18 3.22
C VAL A 219 11.79 1.46 3.64
N LEU A 220 11.45 0.34 3.01
CA LEU A 220 10.24 -0.44 3.34
C LEU A 220 10.17 -0.89 4.83
N PRO A 221 11.16 -1.57 5.42
CA PRO A 221 11.11 -1.96 6.82
C PRO A 221 11.11 -0.75 7.76
N ILE A 222 11.86 0.31 7.43
CA ILE A 222 11.86 1.55 8.23
C ILE A 222 10.46 2.18 8.24
N TYR A 223 9.80 2.22 7.07
CA TYR A 223 8.43 2.68 6.95
C TYR A 223 7.45 1.84 7.79
N LEU A 224 7.57 0.50 7.77
CA LEU A 224 6.72 -0.39 8.57
C LEU A 224 6.92 -0.18 10.07
N VAL A 225 8.17 0.01 10.51
CA VAL A 225 8.49 0.33 11.91
C VAL A 225 7.92 1.71 12.30
N ALA A 226 8.05 2.71 11.42
CA ALA A 226 7.50 4.05 11.64
C ALA A 226 5.96 4.02 11.71
N LEU A 227 5.28 3.22 10.88
CA LEU A 227 3.84 3.01 10.98
C LEU A 227 3.45 2.41 12.34
N ALA A 228 4.15 1.38 12.78
CA ALA A 228 3.88 0.75 14.08
C ALA A 228 4.06 1.75 15.23
N ALA A 229 5.15 2.51 15.22
CA ALA A 229 5.40 3.57 16.19
C ALA A 229 4.32 4.67 16.14
N GLY A 230 3.86 5.05 14.95
CA GLY A 230 2.80 6.03 14.75
C GLY A 230 1.48 5.62 15.38
N VAL A 231 1.06 4.37 15.17
CA VAL A 231 -0.15 3.82 15.82
C VAL A 231 0.00 3.84 17.35
N MET A 232 1.14 3.41 17.88
CA MET A 232 1.39 3.41 19.32
C MET A 232 1.37 4.83 19.92
N SER A 233 1.90 5.82 19.20
CA SER A 233 1.90 7.22 19.65
C SER A 233 0.50 7.84 19.65
N ASP A 234 -0.33 7.55 18.65
CA ASP A 234 -1.68 8.13 18.52
C ASP A 234 -2.61 7.67 19.66
N ASP A 235 -2.43 6.43 20.14
CA ASP A 235 -3.16 5.91 21.30
C ASP A 235 -2.67 6.54 22.62
N LEU A 236 -1.37 6.80 22.75
CA LEU A 236 -0.79 7.40 23.95
C LEU A 236 -1.26 8.84 24.15
N PHE A 237 -1.32 9.62 23.06
CA PHE A 237 -1.73 11.03 23.11
C PHE A 237 -3.25 11.24 23.15
N ARG A 238 -4.07 10.21 22.88
CA ARG A 238 -5.54 10.27 23.04
C ARG A 238 -6.01 9.88 24.44
N THR A 239 -5.13 9.27 25.24
CA THR A 239 -5.45 8.77 26.59
C THR A 239 -4.90 9.65 27.72
N MET A 240 -4.04 10.62 27.39
CA MET A 240 -3.66 11.74 28.26
C MET A 240 -4.59 12.92 28.03
#